data_AF-A0A8S3APA3-F1
#
_entry.id   AF-A0A8S3APA3-F1
#
_cell.length_a   1.000
_cell.length_b   1.000
_cell.length_c   1.000
_cell.angle_alpha   90.00
_cell.angle_beta   90.00
_cell.angle_gamma   90.00
#
_symmetry.space_group_name_H-M   'P 1'
#
loop_
_entity.id
_entity.type
_entity.pdbx_description
1 polymer ?
#
loop_
_entity_poly.entity_id
_entity_poly.type
_entity_poly.pdbx_seq_one_letter_code
_entity_poly.pdbx_strand_id
1 'polypeptide(L)' 'VAHAYRGPRSHSSLVPGSSPHQTSINHIRLAQVWMDEYAEYYFIREPAIRKLDYGDISERKQLREQLKCKSFKWFMETIA' A
#
# COMPACT_ATOMS: atom_id res chain seq x y z
N VAL A 1 -18.14 18.01 5.70
CA VAL A 1 -17.41 17.50 6.89
C VAL A 1 -16.04 18.16 6.91
N ALA A 2 -15.66 18.81 8.00
CA ALA A 2 -14.34 19.44 8.13
C ALA A 2 -13.40 18.54 8.95
N HIS A 3 -12.13 18.49 8.58
CA HIS A 3 -11.08 17.80 9.32
C HIS A 3 -10.04 18.80 9.80
N ALA A 4 -9.78 18.84 11.11
CA ALA A 4 -8.72 19.66 11.68
C ALA A 4 -7.35 18.97 11.49
N TYR A 5 -6.46 19.60 10.72
CA TYR A 5 -5.10 19.08 10.51
C TYR A 5 -4.22 19.28 11.75
N ARG A 6 -3.34 18.32 12.02
CA ARG A 6 -2.35 18.44 13.08
C ARG A 6 -1.17 19.28 12.58
N GLY A 7 -0.65 20.15 13.44
CA GLY A 7 0.58 20.91 13.19
C GLY A 7 1.83 20.03 13.11
N PRO A 8 3.02 20.64 12.99
CA PRO A 8 4.29 19.92 12.88
C PRO A 8 4.44 18.89 14.00
N ARG A 9 4.84 17.65 13.65
CA ARG A 9 5.08 16.61 14.65
C ARG A 9 6.31 16.99 15.49
N SER A 10 6.14 17.13 16.80
CA SER A 10 7.25 17.05 17.74
C SER A 10 7.91 15.67 17.62
N HIS A 11 9.24 15.63 17.48
CA HIS A 11 10.05 14.40 17.42
C HIS A 11 9.81 13.45 18.62
N SER A 12 9.18 13.92 19.70
CA SER A 12 8.90 13.16 20.92
C SER A 12 7.65 12.27 20.87
N SER A 13 6.95 12.19 19.74
CA SER A 13 5.70 11.41 19.60
C SER A 13 5.81 10.30 18.55
N LEU A 14 6.88 9.49 18.64
CA LEU A 14 6.86 8.15 18.06
C LEU A 14 5.80 7.35 18.84
N VAL A 15 4.63 7.16 18.24
CA VAL A 15 3.67 6.20 18.76
C VAL A 15 4.38 4.85 18.78
N PRO A 16 4.36 4.08 19.88
CA PRO A 16 4.91 2.73 19.89
C PRO A 16 4.27 1.93 18.74
N GLY A 17 5.08 1.54 17.74
CA GLY A 17 4.61 0.83 16.53
C GLY A 17 4.49 1.66 15.25
N SER A 18 4.56 3.01 15.31
CA SER A 18 4.62 3.84 14.11
C SER A 18 6.07 3.96 13.60
N SER A 19 6.62 2.83 13.15
CA SER A 19 7.89 2.84 12.43
C SER A 19 7.63 3.22 10.96
N PRO A 20 8.46 4.07 10.33
CA PRO A 20 8.45 4.28 8.88
C PRO A 20 8.43 2.96 8.09
N HIS A 21 9.02 1.91 8.67
CA HIS A 21 9.03 0.55 8.14
C HIS A 21 7.62 -0.05 7.97
N GLN A 22 6.71 0.20 8.91
CA GLN A 22 5.37 -0.38 8.87
C GLN A 22 4.52 0.22 7.74
N THR A 23 4.70 1.51 7.47
CA THR A 23 4.04 2.19 6.35
C THR A 23 4.50 1.59 5.01
N SER A 24 5.81 1.37 4.84
CA SER A 24 6.34 0.73 3.63
C SER A 24 5.78 -0.68 3.44
N ILE A 25 5.72 -1.50 4.49
CA ILE A 25 5.10 -2.85 4.42
C ILE A 25 3.65 -2.77 3.96
N ASN A 26 2.87 -1.84 4.51
CA ASN A 26 1.47 -1.69 4.15
C ASN A 26 1.29 -1.28 2.68
N HIS A 27 2.16 -0.40 2.16
CA HIS A 27 2.14 -0.03 0.75
C HIS A 27 2.52 -1.22 -0.15
N ILE A 28 3.51 -2.04 0.22
CA ILE A 28 3.86 -3.25 -0.54
C ILE A 28 2.66 -4.19 -0.61
N ARG A 29 1.99 -4.47 0.51
CA ARG A 29 0.78 -5.32 0.56
C ARG A 29 -0.31 -4.79 -0.36
N LEU A 30 -0.55 -3.47 -0.34
CA LEU A 30 -1.53 -2.84 -1.21
C LEU A 30 -1.16 -3.02 -2.68
N ALA A 31 0.08 -2.72 -3.06
CA ALA A 31 0.55 -2.84 -4.42
C ALA A 31 0.44 -4.29 -4.94
N GLN A 32 0.91 -5.26 -4.15
CA GLN A 32 0.91 -6.68 -4.50
C GLN A 32 -0.50 -7.29 -4.62
N VAL A 33 -1.51 -6.74 -3.93
CA VAL A 33 -2.89 -7.23 -3.99
C VAL A 33 -3.70 -6.52 -5.06
N TRP A 34 -3.49 -5.21 -5.28
CA TRP A 34 -4.43 -4.38 -6.04
C TRP A 34 -3.87 -3.76 -7.30
N MET A 35 -2.55 -3.58 -7.43
CA MET A 35 -1.97 -2.77 -8.52
C MET A 35 -1.52 -3.58 -9.75
N ASP A 36 -1.67 -4.90 -9.75
CA ASP A 36 -1.29 -5.77 -10.87
C ASP A 36 0.14 -5.44 -11.37
N GLU A 37 0.33 -5.29 -12.68
CA GLU A 37 1.63 -4.97 -13.28
C GLU A 37 2.13 -3.56 -12.90
N TYR A 38 1.22 -2.66 -12.47
CA TYR A 38 1.56 -1.30 -12.06
C TYR A 38 2.26 -1.24 -10.71
N ALA A 39 2.24 -2.33 -9.93
CA ALA A 39 3.05 -2.44 -8.72
C ALA A 39 4.55 -2.22 -9.02
N GLU A 40 4.99 -2.55 -10.23
CA GLU A 40 6.39 -2.38 -10.66
C GLU A 40 6.83 -0.91 -10.65
N TYR A 41 5.95 0.03 -10.99
CA TYR A 41 6.26 1.47 -10.92
C TYR A 41 6.56 1.93 -9.49
N TYR A 42 5.88 1.36 -8.50
CA TYR A 42 6.14 1.64 -7.09
C TYR A 42 7.54 1.14 -6.70
N PHE A 43 7.92 -0.06 -7.13
CA PHE A 43 9.22 -0.64 -6.84
C PHE A 43 10.39 -0.05 -7.63
N ILE A 44 10.14 0.59 -8.77
CA ILE A 44 11.15 1.39 -9.48
C ILE A 44 11.47 2.66 -8.68
N ARG A 45 10.45 3.31 -8.12
CA ARG A 45 10.62 4.53 -7.32
C ARG A 45 11.33 4.26 -5.99
N GLU A 46 10.98 3.16 -5.32
CA GLU A 46 11.61 2.75 -4.07
C GLU A 46 12.21 1.33 -4.20
N PRO A 47 13.44 1.18 -4.73
CA PRO A 47 14.02 -0.16 -4.91
C PRO A 47 14.29 -0.89 -3.59
N ALA A 48 14.57 -0.15 -2.52
CA ALA A 48 14.93 -0.70 -1.20
C ALA A 48 13.81 -1.54 -0.57
N ILE A 49 12.55 -1.25 -0.89
CA ILE A 49 11.40 -1.94 -0.30
C ILE A 49 11.14 -3.33 -0.91
N ARG A 50 11.74 -3.67 -2.06
CA ARG A 50 11.59 -5.02 -2.68
C ARG A 50 12.09 -6.14 -1.78
N LYS A 51 13.06 -5.86 -0.91
CA LYS A 51 13.68 -6.84 -0.02
C LYS A 51 12.97 -6.95 1.33
N LEU A 52 11.93 -6.15 1.56
CA LEU A 52 11.20 -6.17 2.82
C LEU A 52 10.23 -7.35 2.86
N ASP A 53 10.24 -8.07 3.97
CA ASP A 53 9.20 -9.03 4.27
C ASP A 53 7.90 -8.28 4.57
N TYR A 54 6.88 -8.57 3.76
CA TYR A 54 5.54 -8.01 3.92
C TYR A 54 4.54 -9.04 4.45
N GLY A 55 4.98 -10.24 4.84
CA GLY A 55 4.13 -11.31 5.33
C GLY A 55 3.15 -11.87 4.28
N ASP A 56 2.25 -12.75 4.73
CA ASP A 56 1.30 -13.40 3.84
C ASP A 56 0.15 -12.47 3.41
N ILE A 57 -0.19 -12.54 2.13
CA ILE A 57 -1.29 -11.79 1.48
C ILE A 57 -2.24 -12.71 0.70
N SER A 58 -2.11 -14.03 0.85
CA SER A 58 -2.85 -15.03 0.08
C SER A 58 -4.36 -14.87 0.25
N GLU A 59 -4.85 -14.68 1.48
CA GLU A 59 -6.28 -14.44 1.75
C GLU A 59 -6.82 -13.21 1.01
N ARG A 60 -6.00 -12.14 0.88
CA ARG A 60 -6.42 -10.90 0.22
C ARG A 60 -6.47 -11.06 -1.29
N LYS A 61 -5.53 -11.81 -1.88
CA LYS A 61 -5.58 -12.18 -3.29
C LYS A 61 -6.80 -13.06 -3.58
N GLN A 62 -7.04 -14.08 -2.76
CA GLN A 62 -8.19 -14.96 -2.89
C GLN A 62 -9.52 -14.19 -2.78
N LEU A 63 -9.63 -13.25 -1.84
CA LEU A 63 -10.82 -12.41 -1.71
C LEU A 63 -11.07 -11.59 -2.99
N ARG A 64 -10.02 -11.00 -3.58
CA ARG A 64 -10.13 -10.23 -4.83
C ARG A 64 -10.63 -11.10 -5.98
N GLU A 65 -10.14 -12.33 -6.07
CA GLU A 65 -10.58 -13.32 -7.07
C GLU A 65 -12.05 -13.74 -6.85
N GLN A 66 -12.43 -14.06 -5.61
CA GLN A 66 -13.79 -14.46 -5.24
C GLN A 66 -14.82 -13.38 -5.55
N LEU A 67 -14.48 -12.11 -5.31
CA LEU A 67 -15.33 -10.95 -5.60
C LEU A 67 -15.35 -10.57 -7.09
N LYS A 68 -14.58 -11.27 -7.93
CA LYS A 68 -14.46 -11.00 -9.38
C LYS A 68 -14.14 -9.52 -9.64
N CYS A 69 -13.22 -8.96 -8.83
CA CYS A 69 -12.80 -7.58 -8.99
C CYS A 69 -12.17 -7.34 -10.36
N LYS A 70 -12.34 -6.12 -10.88
CA LYS A 70 -11.74 -5.71 -12.15
C LYS A 70 -10.21 -5.54 -12.01
N SER A 71 -9.51 -5.51 -13.14
CA SER A 71 -8.07 -5.26 -13.18
C SER A 71 -7.74 -3.83 -12.78
N PHE A 72 -6.53 -3.60 -12.29
CA PHE A 72 -6.04 -2.27 -11.99
C PHE A 72 -5.91 -1.42 -13.26
N LYS A 73 -5.55 -2.05 -14.39
CA LYS A 73 -5.58 -1.40 -15.70
C LYS A 73 -6.95 -0.78 -16.01
N TRP A 74 -8.03 -1.54 -15.81
CA TRP A 74 -9.39 -1.02 -16.02
C TRP A 74 -9.67 0.19 -15.13
N PHE A 75 -9.23 0.16 -13.87
CA PHE A 75 -9.36 1.29 -12.96
C PHE A 75 -8.61 2.53 -13.47
N MET A 76 -7.36 2.36 -13.92
CA MET A 76 -6.53 3.44 -14.47
C MET A 76 -7.06 4.02 -15.79
N GLU A 77 -7.74 3.22 -16.60
CA GLU A 77 -8.27 3.67 -17.89
C GLU A 77 -9.70 4.24 -17.80
N THR A 78 -10.48 3.82 -16.80
CA THR A 78 -11.91 4.11 -16.73
C THR A 78 -12.28 5.07 -15.60
N ILE A 79 -11.52 5.09 -14.49
CA ILE A 79 -11.94 5.75 -13.25
C ILE A 79 -10.96 6.86 -12.80
N ALA A 80 -9.66 6.58 -12.77
CA ALA A 80 -8.63 7.51 -12.30
C ALA A 80 -8.19 8.49 -13.39
#